data_AF-A0A954WU91-F1
#
_entry.id   AF-A0A954WU91-F1
#
_cell.length_a   1.000
_cell.length_b   1.000
_cell.length_c   1.000
_cell.angle_alpha   90.00
_cell.angle_beta   90.00
_cell.angle_gamma   90.00
#
_symmetry.space_group_name_H-M   'P 1'
#
loop_
_entity.id
_entity.type
_entity.pdbx_description
1 polymer ?
#
loop_
_entity_poly.entity_id
_entity_poly.type
_entity_poly.pdbx_seq_one_letter_code
_entity_poly.pdbx_strand_id
1 'polypeptide(L)'
;EQDEMRLKMLEQDLDVRKQEIEGVLKQSQQAVSEAEKLISQLQAEVQQLKAEKEAIEKEKEKDPEPTADIEASVKVAASWLQMMPPETAAEAVKSLANNGKKDFVLELLGHVEDRNVAKILEALNDSDLAGELVNSFPTARRPGLRNR
;
A
#
# COMPACT_ATOMS: atom_id res chain seq x y z
N GLU A 1 -30.18 -70.05 -10.26
CA GLU A 1 -28.70 -70.04 -10.23
C GLU A 1 -28.06 -68.91 -11.03
N GLN A 2 -28.08 -68.89 -12.37
CA GLN A 2 -27.37 -67.84 -13.14
C GLN A 2 -27.98 -66.43 -12.96
N ASP A 3 -29.30 -66.33 -12.86
CA ASP A 3 -29.98 -65.05 -12.62
C ASP A 3 -29.84 -64.55 -11.17
N GLU A 4 -29.79 -65.46 -10.19
CA GLU A 4 -29.53 -65.11 -8.79
C GLU A 4 -28.12 -64.55 -8.59
N MET A 5 -27.13 -65.12 -9.30
CA MET A 5 -25.76 -64.61 -9.28
C MET A 5 -25.66 -63.22 -9.91
N ARG A 6 -26.39 -62.95 -11.00
CA ARG A 6 -26.47 -61.61 -11.61
C ARG A 6 -27.12 -60.59 -10.67
N LEU A 7 -28.22 -60.98 -10.02
CA LEU A 7 -28.93 -60.11 -9.09
C LEU A 7 -28.03 -59.71 -7.91
N LYS A 8 -27.29 -60.69 -7.36
CA LYS A 8 -26.34 -60.46 -6.28
C LYS A 8 -25.16 -59.55 -6.68
N MET A 9 -24.65 -59.68 -7.90
CA MET A 9 -23.61 -58.77 -8.43
C MET A 9 -24.14 -57.35 -8.57
N LEU A 10 -25.37 -57.17 -9.07
CA LEU A 10 -26.00 -55.85 -9.18
C LEU A 10 -26.26 -55.22 -7.81
N GLU A 11 -26.67 -56.00 -6.81
CA GLU A 11 -26.82 -55.52 -5.43
C GLU A 11 -25.49 -55.03 -4.86
N GLN A 12 -24.41 -55.77 -5.07
CA GLN A 12 -23.07 -55.35 -4.65
C GLN A 12 -22.62 -54.06 -5.33
N ASP A 13 -22.83 -53.93 -6.65
CA ASP A 13 -22.50 -52.72 -7.40
C ASP A 13 -23.31 -51.51 -6.90
N LEU A 14 -24.60 -51.72 -6.59
CA LEU A 14 -25.45 -50.67 -6.03
C LEU A 14 -24.97 -50.23 -4.64
N ASP A 15 -24.53 -51.16 -3.80
CA ASP A 15 -24.04 -50.83 -2.46
C ASP A 15 -22.70 -50.11 -2.50
N VAL A 16 -21.79 -50.48 -3.42
CA VAL A 16 -20.54 -49.72 -3.65
C VAL A 16 -20.87 -48.28 -4.08
N ARG A 17 -21.78 -48.11 -5.05
CA ARG A 17 -22.19 -46.78 -5.52
C ARG A 17 -22.84 -45.94 -4.43
N LYS A 18 -23.64 -46.55 -3.55
CA LYS A 18 -24.23 -45.84 -2.40
C LYS A 18 -23.15 -45.34 -1.45
N GLN A 19 -22.15 -46.17 -1.14
CA GLN A 19 -21.02 -45.78 -0.28
C GLN A 19 -20.22 -44.64 -0.89
N GLU A 20 -19.98 -44.66 -2.21
CA GLU A 20 -19.30 -43.58 -2.92
C GLU A 20 -20.09 -42.26 -2.82
N ILE A 21 -21.41 -42.31 -3.08
CA ILE A 21 -22.30 -41.14 -2.96
C ILE A 21 -22.31 -40.59 -1.54
N GLU A 22 -22.39 -41.45 -0.53
CA GLU A 22 -22.34 -41.04 0.88
C GLU A 22 -20.99 -40.40 1.23
N GLY A 23 -19.90 -40.92 0.70
CA GLY A 23 -18.56 -40.35 0.87
C GLY A 23 -18.46 -38.94 0.29
N VAL A 24 -18.92 -38.76 -0.96
CA VAL A 24 -18.96 -37.45 -1.62
C VAL A 24 -19.87 -36.47 -0.87
N LEU A 25 -21.03 -36.93 -0.41
CA LEU A 25 -21.97 -36.10 0.34
C LEU A 25 -21.37 -35.61 1.66
N LYS A 26 -20.66 -36.47 2.40
CA LYS A 26 -19.94 -36.08 3.62
C LYS A 26 -18.83 -35.07 3.33
N GLN A 27 -18.03 -35.29 2.28
CA GLN A 27 -16.98 -34.35 1.88
C GLN A 27 -17.57 -33.00 1.49
N SER A 28 -18.66 -32.99 0.73
CA SER A 28 -19.36 -31.76 0.35
C SER A 28 -19.90 -31.02 1.57
N GLN A 29 -20.47 -31.73 2.55
CA GLN A 29 -20.94 -31.12 3.79
C GLN A 29 -19.80 -30.52 4.62
N GLN A 30 -18.65 -31.18 4.68
CA GLN A 30 -17.46 -30.66 5.34
C GLN A 30 -16.96 -29.39 4.66
N ALA A 31 -16.85 -29.39 3.33
CA ALA A 31 -16.43 -28.24 2.55
C ALA A 31 -17.38 -27.04 2.74
N VAL A 32 -18.70 -27.27 2.78
CA VAL A 32 -19.69 -26.21 3.06
C VAL A 32 -19.48 -25.65 4.47
N SER A 33 -19.30 -26.50 5.49
CA SER A 33 -19.07 -26.03 6.87
C SER A 33 -17.79 -25.22 7.02
N GLU A 34 -16.72 -25.61 6.32
CA GLU A 34 -15.45 -24.86 6.29
C GLU A 34 -15.61 -23.51 5.58
N ALA A 35 -16.31 -23.47 4.46
CA ALA A 35 -16.62 -22.23 3.76
C ALA A 35 -17.45 -21.27 4.62
N GLU A 36 -18.46 -21.76 5.34
CA GLU A 36 -19.26 -20.95 6.28
C GLU A 36 -18.41 -20.34 7.40
N LYS A 37 -17.45 -21.11 7.95
CA LYS A 37 -16.50 -20.60 8.95
C LYS A 37 -15.62 -19.48 8.38
N LEU A 38 -15.10 -19.66 7.18
CA LEU A 38 -14.28 -18.65 6.50
C LEU A 38 -15.08 -17.37 6.21
N ILE A 39 -16.34 -17.50 5.76
CA ILE A 39 -17.23 -16.35 5.56
C ILE A 39 -17.43 -15.59 6.87
N SER A 40 -17.68 -16.30 7.98
CA SER A 40 -17.85 -15.64 9.28
C SER A 40 -16.58 -14.93 9.74
N GLN A 41 -15.39 -15.49 9.49
CA GLN A 41 -14.11 -14.87 9.83
C GLN A 41 -13.87 -13.59 9.01
N LEU A 42 -14.09 -13.66 7.70
CA LEU A 42 -13.95 -12.51 6.81
C LEU A 42 -14.94 -11.40 7.16
N GLN A 43 -16.18 -11.74 7.53
CA GLN A 43 -17.14 -10.74 7.99
C GLN A 43 -16.68 -10.03 9.26
N ALA A 44 -16.08 -10.76 10.21
CA ALA A 44 -15.52 -10.15 11.42
C ALA A 44 -14.34 -9.24 11.10
N GLU A 45 -13.44 -9.66 10.21
CA GLU A 45 -12.29 -8.87 9.77
C GLU A 45 -12.72 -7.59 9.03
N VAL A 46 -13.72 -7.68 8.14
CA VAL A 46 -14.28 -6.50 7.46
C VAL A 46 -14.89 -5.52 8.46
N GLN A 47 -15.56 -6.00 9.52
CA GLN A 47 -16.07 -5.12 10.57
C GLN A 47 -14.96 -4.45 11.36
N GLN A 48 -13.88 -5.17 11.68
CA GLN A 48 -12.70 -4.61 12.34
C GLN A 48 -12.03 -3.54 11.48
N LEU A 49 -11.78 -3.81 10.20
CA LEU A 49 -11.18 -2.86 9.27
C LEU A 49 -12.05 -1.62 9.07
N LYS A 50 -13.38 -1.76 9.04
CA LYS A 50 -14.29 -0.61 9.01
C LYS A 50 -14.16 0.24 10.27
N ALA A 51 -14.13 -0.39 11.45
CA ALA A 51 -13.96 0.33 12.71
C ALA A 51 -12.60 1.04 12.79
N GLU A 52 -11.53 0.39 12.32
CA GLU A 52 -10.19 0.98 12.25
C GLU A 52 -10.15 2.15 11.26
N LYS A 53 -10.77 2.00 10.09
CA LYS A 53 -10.89 3.10 9.11
C LYS A 53 -11.63 4.30 9.69
N GLU A 54 -12.76 4.08 10.37
CA GLU A 54 -13.50 5.15 11.04
C GLU A 54 -12.70 5.81 12.17
N ALA A 55 -11.89 5.04 12.90
CA ALA A 55 -10.99 5.58 13.93
C ALA A 55 -9.91 6.48 13.30
N ILE A 56 -9.28 6.03 12.21
CA ILE A 56 -8.27 6.79 11.47
C ILE A 56 -8.90 8.06 10.85
N GLU A 57 -10.10 7.98 10.28
CA GLU A 57 -10.80 9.15 9.75
C GLU A 57 -11.11 10.18 10.84
N LYS A 58 -11.55 9.73 12.03
CA LYS A 58 -11.77 10.62 13.19
C LYS A 58 -10.48 11.21 13.76
N GLU A 59 -9.36 10.50 13.67
CA GLU A 59 -8.05 11.07 14.01
C GLU A 59 -7.62 12.12 12.98
N LYS A 60 -7.84 11.87 11.69
CA LYS A 60 -7.57 12.84 10.63
C LYS A 60 -8.45 14.09 10.69
N GLU A 61 -9.69 13.99 11.15
CA GLU A 61 -10.55 15.16 11.38
C GLU A 61 -10.14 15.98 12.62
N LYS A 62 -9.35 15.41 13.54
CA LYS A 62 -8.77 16.12 14.69
C LYS A 62 -7.43 16.77 14.40
N ASP A 63 -6.75 16.37 13.33
CA ASP A 63 -5.69 17.16 12.73
C ASP A 63 -6.34 18.26 11.88
N PRO A 64 -6.32 19.54 12.31
CA PRO A 64 -6.78 20.60 11.43
C PRO A 64 -5.96 20.53 10.15
N GLU A 65 -6.62 20.59 8.99
CA GLU A 65 -5.96 20.91 7.73
C GLU A 65 -4.90 21.99 7.97
N PRO A 66 -3.64 21.82 7.55
CA PRO A 66 -2.66 22.90 7.62
C PRO A 66 -2.95 23.89 6.49
N THR A 67 -4.11 24.56 6.52
CA THR A 67 -4.54 25.54 5.51
C THR A 67 -4.08 26.96 5.83
N ALA A 68 -3.06 27.16 6.66
CA ALA A 68 -2.56 28.51 6.96
C ALA A 68 -1.05 28.73 6.88
N ASP A 69 -0.19 27.71 6.70
CA ASP A 69 1.26 27.99 6.67
C ASP A 69 2.09 26.93 5.92
N ILE A 70 1.65 26.55 4.72
CA ILE A 70 2.42 25.64 3.85
C ILE A 70 3.82 26.25 3.58
N GLU A 71 3.92 27.57 3.39
CA GLU A 71 5.21 28.25 3.22
C GLU A 71 6.09 28.21 4.48
N ALA A 72 5.55 28.42 5.69
CA ALA A 72 6.35 28.23 6.90
C ALA A 72 6.73 26.76 7.10
N SER A 73 5.86 25.83 6.73
CA SER A 73 6.13 24.38 6.81
C SER A 73 7.25 23.97 5.85
N VAL A 74 7.28 24.52 4.63
CA VAL A 74 8.37 24.32 3.66
C VAL A 74 9.68 24.93 4.16
N LYS A 75 9.66 26.15 4.72
CA LYS A 75 10.87 26.78 5.29
C LYS A 75 11.42 26.03 6.50
N VAL A 76 10.54 25.56 7.38
CA VAL A 76 10.93 24.74 8.54
C VAL A 76 11.51 23.41 8.09
N ALA A 77 10.88 22.73 7.13
CA ALA A 77 11.39 21.50 6.55
C ALA A 77 12.73 21.70 5.82
N ALA A 78 12.91 22.83 5.12
CA ALA A 78 14.16 23.16 4.44
C ALA A 78 15.30 23.44 5.44
N SER A 79 14.99 24.14 6.53
CA SER A 79 15.93 24.35 7.65
C SER A 79 16.31 23.02 8.31
N TRP A 80 15.35 22.13 8.53
CA TRP A 80 15.60 20.79 9.06
C TRP A 80 16.53 19.97 8.15
N LEU A 81 16.32 20.00 6.83
CA LEU A 81 17.22 19.36 5.87
C LEU A 81 18.64 19.94 5.88
N GLN A 82 18.79 21.25 6.09
CA GLN A 82 20.10 21.89 6.20
C GLN A 82 20.87 21.50 7.47
N MET A 83 20.15 21.18 8.54
CA MET A 83 20.76 20.77 9.81
C MET A 83 21.21 19.30 9.82
N MET A 84 20.76 18.50 8.85
CA MET A 84 21.08 17.07 8.77
C MET A 84 22.36 16.80 7.96
N PRO A 85 23.05 15.67 8.23
CA PRO A 85 24.10 15.17 7.36
C PRO A 85 23.58 14.95 5.92
N PRO A 86 24.41 15.22 4.89
CA PRO A 86 24.00 15.12 3.48
C PRO A 86 23.44 13.74 3.12
N GLU A 87 23.96 12.66 3.70
CA GLU A 87 23.55 11.29 3.45
C GLU A 87 22.13 11.04 3.96
N THR A 88 21.83 11.49 5.19
CA THR A 88 20.50 11.35 5.79
C THR A 88 19.47 12.24 5.08
N ALA A 89 19.87 13.45 4.69
CA ALA A 89 19.05 14.36 3.91
C ALA A 89 18.72 13.76 2.53
N ALA A 90 19.68 13.08 1.89
CA ALA A 90 19.48 12.41 0.63
C ALA A 90 18.50 11.22 0.74
N GLU A 91 18.59 10.42 1.80
CA GLU A 91 17.60 9.36 2.07
C GLU A 91 16.19 9.94 2.26
N ALA A 92 16.06 11.04 3.00
CA ALA A 92 14.77 11.71 3.19
C ALA A 92 14.19 12.23 1.86
N VAL A 93 15.02 12.87 1.03
CA VAL A 93 14.65 13.36 -0.30
C VAL A 93 14.22 12.20 -1.21
N LYS A 94 14.97 11.09 -1.20
CA LYS A 94 14.64 9.88 -1.97
C LYS A 94 13.31 9.27 -1.55
N SER A 95 13.08 9.16 -0.23
CA SER A 95 11.83 8.64 0.31
C SER A 95 10.64 9.52 -0.09
N LEU A 96 10.77 10.84 0.04
CA LEU A 96 9.71 11.78 -0.36
C LEU A 96 9.41 11.72 -1.86
N ALA A 97 10.44 11.63 -2.70
CA ALA A 97 10.27 11.51 -4.15
C ALA A 97 9.60 10.18 -4.55
N ASN A 98 10.00 9.07 -3.95
CA ASN A 98 9.42 7.74 -4.21
C ASN A 98 7.97 7.62 -3.73
N ASN A 99 7.58 8.39 -2.71
CA ASN A 99 6.21 8.49 -2.22
C ASN A 99 5.32 9.43 -3.07
N GLY A 100 5.78 9.82 -4.27
CA GLY A 100 5.03 10.67 -5.20
C GLY A 100 5.04 12.17 -4.84
N LYS A 101 5.80 12.60 -3.83
CA LYS A 101 5.88 14.01 -3.40
C LYS A 101 7.02 14.77 -4.09
N LYS A 102 7.26 14.52 -5.38
CA LYS A 102 8.37 15.12 -6.14
C LYS A 102 8.29 16.66 -6.21
N ASP A 103 7.09 17.22 -6.40
CA ASP A 103 6.91 18.69 -6.44
C ASP A 103 7.28 19.36 -5.12
N PHE A 104 6.89 18.75 -4.00
CA PHE A 104 7.25 19.23 -2.66
C PHE A 104 8.76 19.15 -2.41
N VAL A 105 9.43 18.09 -2.89
CA VAL A 105 10.89 17.97 -2.81
C VAL A 105 11.58 19.09 -3.59
N LEU A 106 11.09 19.44 -4.77
CA LEU A 106 11.64 20.54 -5.58
C LEU A 106 11.47 21.89 -4.90
N GLU A 107 10.29 22.15 -4.32
CA GLU A 107 10.01 23.35 -3.54
C GLU A 107 10.93 23.44 -2.32
N LEU A 108 11.05 22.34 -1.59
CA LEU A 108 11.89 22.19 -0.40
C LEU A 108 13.37 22.45 -0.70
N LEU A 109 13.92 21.80 -1.73
CA LEU A 109 15.29 22.04 -2.18
C LEU A 109 15.46 23.49 -2.68
N GLY A 110 14.41 24.11 -3.21
CA GLY A 110 14.43 25.51 -3.67
C GLY A 110 14.73 26.51 -2.54
N HIS A 111 14.36 26.15 -1.31
CA HIS A 111 14.63 26.90 -0.07
C HIS A 111 15.92 26.49 0.65
N VAL A 112 16.67 25.50 0.12
CA VAL A 112 17.96 25.08 0.64
C VAL A 112 19.10 25.83 -0.05
N GLU A 113 20.18 26.13 0.67
CA GLU A 113 21.38 26.74 0.08
C GLU A 113 21.98 25.84 -1.01
N ASP A 114 22.39 26.43 -2.14
CA ASP A 114 22.88 25.69 -3.32
C ASP A 114 24.02 24.71 -3.01
N ARG A 115 24.89 25.08 -2.07
CA ARG A 115 26.00 24.24 -1.64
C ARG A 115 25.53 22.98 -0.89
N ASN A 116 24.45 23.08 -0.13
CA ASN A 116 23.87 21.93 0.58
C ASN A 116 23.01 21.09 -0.35
N VAL A 117 22.26 21.71 -1.28
CA VAL A 117 21.55 20.98 -2.35
C VAL A 117 22.53 20.13 -3.17
N ALA A 118 23.66 20.69 -3.58
CA ALA A 118 24.68 19.94 -4.34
C ALA A 118 25.19 18.71 -3.57
N LYS A 119 25.47 18.85 -2.27
CA LYS A 119 25.91 17.73 -1.42
C LYS A 119 24.83 16.66 -1.24
N ILE A 120 23.56 17.08 -1.09
CA ILE A 120 22.42 16.16 -0.95
C ILE A 120 22.20 15.38 -2.25
N LEU A 121 22.28 16.05 -3.40
CA LEU A 121 22.15 15.42 -4.71
C LEU A 121 23.31 14.47 -5.01
N GLU A 122 24.54 14.83 -4.60
CA GLU A 122 25.72 13.96 -4.70
C GLU A 122 25.57 12.70 -3.82
N ALA A 123 25.01 12.85 -2.62
CA ALA A 123 24.78 11.74 -1.68
C ALA A 123 23.55 10.85 -2.02
N LEU A 124 22.72 11.24 -3.00
CA LEU A 124 21.48 10.52 -3.37
C LEU A 124 21.73 9.11 -3.92
N ASN A 125 22.93 8.86 -4.45
CA ASN A 125 23.33 7.58 -5.08
C ASN A 125 22.28 7.02 -6.07
N ASP A 126 21.55 7.92 -6.72
CA ASP A 126 20.46 7.63 -7.65
C ASP A 126 20.55 8.63 -8.80
N SER A 127 21.27 8.25 -9.86
CA SER A 127 21.61 9.14 -10.97
C SER A 127 20.38 9.61 -11.75
N ASP A 128 19.34 8.77 -11.80
CA ASP A 128 18.12 9.05 -12.55
C ASP A 128 17.27 10.06 -11.77
N LEU A 129 17.03 9.82 -10.47
CA LEU A 129 16.31 10.75 -9.62
C LEU A 129 17.05 12.08 -9.46
N ALA A 130 18.38 12.05 -9.28
CA ALA A 130 19.18 13.27 -9.21
C ALA A 130 19.11 14.07 -10.52
N GLY A 131 19.17 13.40 -11.68
CA GLY A 131 19.03 14.04 -12.98
C GLY A 131 17.65 14.69 -13.17
N GLU A 132 16.58 13.99 -12.80
CA GLU A 132 15.21 14.53 -12.83
C GLU A 132 15.05 15.76 -11.93
N LEU A 133 15.59 15.70 -10.71
CA LEU A 133 15.54 16.80 -9.76
C LEU A 133 16.34 18.01 -10.27
N VAL A 134 17.57 17.82 -10.77
CA VAL A 134 18.41 18.89 -11.34
C VAL A 134 17.75 19.56 -12.54
N ASN A 135 17.11 18.79 -13.42
CA ASN A 135 16.42 19.35 -14.59
C ASN A 135 15.17 20.14 -14.23
N SER A 136 14.48 19.75 -13.15
CA SER A 136 13.24 20.37 -12.69
C SER A 136 13.47 21.52 -11.71
N PHE A 137 14.65 21.57 -11.08
CA PHE A 137 15.05 22.56 -10.06
C PHE A 137 15.01 24.04 -10.53
N PRO A 138 15.48 24.40 -11.75
CA PRO A 138 15.43 25.79 -12.23
C PRO A 138 13.99 26.30 -12.41
N THR A 139 13.06 25.39 -12.69
CA THR A 139 11.64 25.68 -12.89
C THR A 139 10.93 25.93 -11.55
N ALA A 140 11.33 25.21 -10.50
CA ALA A 140 10.77 25.37 -9.14
C ALA A 140 11.20 26.67 -8.44
N ARG A 141 12.42 27.17 -8.70
CA ARG A 141 12.90 28.46 -8.14
C ARG A 141 12.20 29.72 -8.70
N ARG A 142 11.36 29.59 -9.73
CA ARG A 142 10.63 30.71 -10.33
C ARG A 142 9.12 30.57 -10.11
N PRO A 143 8.61 30.77 -8.88
CA PRO A 143 7.17 30.71 -8.61
C PRO A 143 6.36 31.87 -9.22
N GLY A 144 6.94 32.67 -10.14
CA GLY A 144 6.30 33.82 -10.80
C GLY A 144 5.99 33.65 -12.29
N LEU A 145 6.28 32.51 -12.93
CA LEU A 145 6.05 32.29 -14.38
C LEU A 145 4.92 31.30 -14.71
N ARG A 146 4.20 30.77 -13.71
CA ARG A 146 3.08 29.85 -13.94
C ARG A 146 1.77 30.51 -14.40
N ASN A 147 1.76 31.83 -14.59
CA ASN A 147 0.63 32.58 -15.18
C ASN A 147 1.09 33.44 -16.36
N ARG A 148 1.29 32.83 -17.53
CA ARG A 148 1.03 33.44 -18.85
C ARG A 148 0.73 32.35 -19.87
#